data_AF-A0A3B9JM24-F1
#
_entry.id   AF-A0A3B9JM24-F1
#
_cell.length_a   1.000
_cell.length_b   1.000
_cell.length_c   1.000
_cell.angle_alpha   90.00
_cell.angle_beta   90.00
_cell.angle_gamma   90.00
#
_symmetry.space_group_name_H-M   'P 1'
#
loop_
_entity.id
_entity.type
_entity.pdbx_description
1 polymer ?
#
loop_
_entity_poly.entity_id
_entity_poly.type
_entity_poly.pdbx_seq_one_letter_code
_entity_poly.pdbx_strand_id
1 'polypeptide(L)'
;MSYGLRKIRVFYENGDLSSYLQEIQEALRKSIFEESENYLLNVNEVEYIEYKVNEYKIEPLRLKYEQAYAEQKEELIPAELFPNDFFVYAGKSYPKMVIYFHIPVEGELKLLTYTPSTRLLWTEEMFIDKSELIFRRIQFRDSIEEINRDYESTVEKLRTMEAHINEEVNSFNNTLRTKVKEIF
;
A
#
# COMPACT_ATOMS: atom_id res chain seq x y z
N MET A 1 -25.34 -4.56 0.58
CA MET A 1 -24.34 -5.04 -0.41
C MET A 1 -22.98 -4.96 0.26
N SER A 2 -22.42 -6.09 0.69
CA SER A 2 -21.13 -6.17 1.36
C SER A 2 -20.06 -6.27 0.28
N TYR A 3 -19.55 -5.12 -0.18
CA TYR A 3 -18.46 -5.10 -1.15
C TYR A 3 -17.17 -5.61 -0.48
N GLY A 4 -16.30 -6.24 -1.28
CA GLY A 4 -15.08 -6.93 -0.85
C GLY A 4 -13.97 -6.01 -0.34
N LEU A 5 -14.31 -5.10 0.57
CA LEU A 5 -13.39 -4.22 1.27
C LEU A 5 -12.44 -5.07 2.11
N ARG A 6 -11.19 -5.15 1.68
CA ARG A 6 -10.14 -5.76 2.49
C ARG A 6 -9.62 -4.72 3.48
N LYS A 7 -9.86 -4.95 4.77
CA LYS A 7 -9.25 -4.15 5.83
C LYS A 7 -7.75 -4.46 5.91
N ILE A 8 -6.93 -3.42 5.98
CA ILE A 8 -5.47 -3.52 6.11
C ILE A 8 -4.97 -2.57 7.19
N ARG A 9 -3.80 -2.88 7.77
CA ARG A 9 -2.97 -1.90 8.48
C ARG A 9 -1.91 -1.38 7.51
N VAL A 10 -2.09 -0.15 7.03
CA VAL A 10 -1.24 0.40 5.98
C VAL A 10 0.21 0.47 6.45
N PHE A 11 1.12 -0.01 5.59
CA PHE A 11 2.55 -0.09 5.79
C PHE A 11 3.02 -0.88 7.02
N TYR A 12 2.26 -1.90 7.44
CA TYR A 12 2.62 -2.71 8.61
C TYR A 12 2.18 -4.18 8.54
N GLU A 13 1.06 -4.48 7.87
CA GLU A 13 0.38 -5.78 7.95
C GLU A 13 1.26 -7.02 7.64
N ASN A 14 2.08 -6.97 6.60
CA ASN A 14 2.83 -8.13 6.08
C ASN A 14 4.31 -8.14 6.49
N GLY A 15 4.71 -7.29 7.44
CA GLY A 15 6.10 -7.21 7.92
C GLY A 15 6.99 -6.31 7.05
N ASP A 16 8.27 -6.64 6.99
CA ASP A 16 9.29 -5.77 6.39
C ASP A 16 9.38 -5.97 4.86
N LEU A 17 9.46 -4.87 4.12
CA LEU A 17 9.59 -4.85 2.67
C LEU A 17 10.88 -5.54 2.21
N SER A 18 11.97 -5.40 2.97
CA SER A 18 13.26 -6.02 2.68
C SER A 18 13.19 -7.55 2.58
N SER A 19 12.43 -8.20 3.47
CA SER A 19 12.20 -9.65 3.43
C SER A 19 11.47 -10.07 2.17
N TYR A 20 10.42 -9.33 1.80
CA TYR A 20 9.69 -9.58 0.55
C TYR A 20 10.56 -9.42 -0.69
N LEU A 21 11.39 -8.37 -0.75
CA LEU A 21 12.33 -8.16 -1.86
C LEU A 21 13.38 -9.28 -1.92
N GLN A 22 13.82 -9.80 -0.77
CA GLN A 22 14.72 -10.94 -0.71
C GLN A 22 14.07 -12.22 -1.23
N GLU A 23 12.82 -12.50 -0.87
CA GLU A 23 12.07 -13.65 -1.38
C GLU A 23 11.96 -13.62 -2.91
N ILE A 24 11.68 -12.45 -3.49
CA ILE A 24 11.64 -12.25 -4.95
C ILE A 24 13.01 -12.54 -5.57
N GLN A 25 14.09 -12.07 -4.95
CA GLN A 25 15.45 -12.33 -5.41
C GLN A 25 15.80 -13.83 -5.37
N GLU A 26 15.39 -14.53 -4.32
CA GLU A 26 15.61 -15.98 -4.21
C GLU A 26 14.80 -16.74 -5.26
N ALA A 27 13.56 -16.31 -5.52
CA ALA A 27 12.73 -16.86 -6.59
C ALA A 27 13.33 -16.64 -7.98
N LEU A 28 13.89 -15.45 -8.26
CA LEU A 28 14.63 -15.14 -9.49
C LEU A 28 15.81 -16.11 -9.66
N ARG A 29 16.62 -16.24 -8.61
CA ARG A 29 17.79 -17.12 -8.63
C ARG A 29 17.39 -18.56 -8.92
N LYS A 30 16.36 -19.06 -8.23
CA LYS A 30 15.84 -20.41 -8.43
C LYS A 30 15.32 -20.61 -9.86
N SER A 31 14.61 -19.63 -10.42
CA SER A 31 14.09 -19.69 -11.79
C SER A 31 15.19 -19.84 -12.83
N ILE A 32 16.32 -19.15 -12.67
CA ILE A 32 17.47 -19.28 -13.58
C ILE A 32 18.11 -20.67 -13.47
N PHE A 33 18.26 -21.22 -12.26
CA PHE A 33 18.86 -22.55 -12.06
C PHE A 33 17.97 -23.72 -12.50
N GLU A 34 16.65 -23.58 -12.44
CA GLU A 34 15.70 -24.62 -12.86
C GLU A 34 15.47 -24.64 -14.37
N GLU A 35 15.91 -23.62 -15.10
CA GLU A 35 15.86 -23.62 -16.56
C GLU A 35 16.88 -24.61 -17.14
N SER A 36 16.43 -25.37 -18.15
CA SER A 36 17.25 -26.42 -18.76
C SER A 36 18.51 -25.84 -19.42
N GLU A 37 19.67 -26.48 -19.22
CA GLU A 37 20.95 -26.11 -19.85
C GLU A 37 20.84 -25.93 -21.38
N ASN A 38 19.99 -26.72 -22.06
CA ASN A 38 19.76 -26.62 -23.50
C ASN A 38 19.08 -25.30 -23.93
N TYR A 39 18.27 -24.70 -23.07
CA TYR A 39 17.62 -23.41 -23.34
C TYR A 39 18.63 -22.26 -23.15
N LEU A 40 19.42 -22.31 -22.08
CA LEU A 40 20.46 -21.32 -21.78
C LEU A 40 21.57 -21.28 -22.85
N LEU A 41 21.91 -22.44 -23.45
CA LEU A 41 22.94 -22.52 -24.50
C LEU A 41 22.54 -21.86 -25.83
N ASN A 42 21.25 -21.67 -26.09
CA ASN A 42 20.75 -21.16 -27.37
C ASN A 42 20.12 -19.76 -27.27
N VAL A 43 20.05 -19.18 -26.07
CA VAL A 43 19.42 -17.88 -25.86
C VAL A 43 20.42 -16.74 -26.03
N ASN A 44 19.97 -15.63 -26.60
CA ASN A 44 20.74 -14.39 -26.57
C ASN A 44 20.79 -13.87 -25.13
N GLU A 45 21.99 -13.81 -24.56
CA GLU A 45 22.23 -13.35 -23.17
C GLU A 45 21.53 -12.01 -22.89
N VAL A 46 21.59 -11.05 -23.81
CA VAL A 46 21.00 -9.72 -23.61
C VAL A 46 19.49 -9.80 -23.53
N GLU A 47 18.85 -10.55 -24.43
CA GLU A 47 17.39 -10.72 -24.46
C GLU A 47 16.90 -11.51 -23.24
N TYR A 48 17.68 -12.51 -22.81
CA TYR A 48 17.37 -13.31 -21.63
C TYR A 48 17.43 -12.48 -20.35
N ILE A 49 18.47 -11.67 -20.18
CA ILE A 49 18.59 -10.77 -19.04
C ILE A 49 17.41 -9.79 -18.99
N GLU A 50 17.05 -9.21 -20.13
CA GLU A 50 15.92 -8.27 -20.19
C GLU A 50 14.58 -8.95 -19.90
N TYR A 51 14.37 -10.17 -20.40
CA TYR A 51 13.20 -10.99 -20.08
C TYR A 51 13.09 -11.21 -18.56
N LYS A 52 14.15 -11.70 -17.91
CA LYS A 52 14.15 -11.96 -16.46
C LYS A 52 14.01 -10.69 -15.62
N VAL A 53 14.67 -9.59 -16.02
CA VAL A 53 14.51 -8.31 -15.34
C VAL A 53 13.06 -7.84 -15.41
N ASN A 54 12.42 -7.92 -16.57
CA ASN A 54 11.02 -7.50 -16.73
C ASN A 54 10.04 -8.42 -15.96
N GLU A 55 10.32 -9.72 -15.87
CA GLU A 55 9.52 -10.69 -15.13
C GLU A 55 9.52 -10.41 -13.62
N TYR A 56 10.66 -10.04 -13.06
CA TYR A 56 10.84 -9.83 -11.60
C TYR A 56 10.83 -8.36 -11.17
N LYS A 57 10.64 -7.43 -12.12
CA LYS A 57 10.53 -6.01 -11.82
C LYS A 57 9.22 -5.75 -11.07
N ILE A 58 9.32 -5.00 -9.98
CA ILE A 58 8.16 -4.60 -9.18
C ILE A 58 7.71 -3.22 -9.64
N GLU A 59 6.42 -3.07 -9.93
CA GLU A 59 5.85 -1.75 -10.24
C GLU A 59 5.79 -0.90 -8.96
N PRO A 60 6.45 0.28 -8.93
CA PRO A 60 6.38 1.18 -7.78
C PRO A 60 4.94 1.57 -7.44
N LEU A 61 4.67 1.79 -6.16
CA LEU A 61 3.38 2.24 -5.67
C LEU A 61 3.14 3.69 -6.10
N ARG A 62 1.97 3.99 -6.65
CA ARG A 62 1.59 5.37 -6.96
C ARG A 62 0.17 5.70 -6.51
N LEU A 63 0.06 6.51 -5.48
CA LEU A 63 -1.19 7.05 -4.95
C LEU A 63 -1.57 8.33 -5.71
N LYS A 64 -2.74 8.31 -6.36
CA LYS A 64 -3.25 9.42 -7.18
C LYS A 64 -4.03 10.42 -6.34
N TYR A 65 -3.31 11.18 -5.52
CA TYR A 65 -3.91 12.19 -4.64
C TYR A 65 -4.73 13.23 -5.39
N GLU A 66 -4.35 13.56 -6.62
CA GLU A 66 -5.07 14.51 -7.50
C GLU A 66 -6.39 13.96 -8.05
N GLN A 67 -6.57 12.64 -8.02
CA GLN A 67 -7.81 11.95 -8.41
C GLN A 67 -8.61 11.46 -7.20
N ALA A 68 -8.18 11.84 -5.99
CA ALA A 68 -8.86 11.45 -4.77
C ALA A 68 -10.24 12.11 -4.70
N TYR A 69 -11.23 11.38 -4.21
CA TYR A 69 -12.58 11.87 -4.00
C TYR A 69 -13.12 11.44 -2.63
N ALA A 70 -14.17 12.10 -2.17
CA ALA A 70 -14.80 11.81 -0.90
C ALA A 70 -16.28 11.43 -1.09
N GLU A 71 -16.72 10.38 -0.41
CA GLU A 71 -18.13 9.99 -0.29
C GLU A 71 -18.57 10.21 1.15
N GLN A 72 -19.79 10.70 1.36
CA GLN A 72 -20.36 10.90 2.69
C GLN A 72 -21.53 9.96 2.90
N LYS A 73 -21.60 9.35 4.08
CA LYS A 73 -22.65 8.42 4.43
C LYS A 73 -23.00 8.53 5.90
N GLU A 74 -24.29 8.52 6.21
CA GLU A 74 -24.75 8.43 7.58
C GLU A 74 -24.63 6.98 8.09
N GLU A 75 -23.93 6.79 9.21
CA GLU A 75 -23.77 5.49 9.85
C GLU A 75 -24.05 5.57 11.36
N LEU A 76 -24.48 4.46 11.93
CA LEU A 76 -24.62 4.32 13.38
C LEU A 76 -23.24 4.08 14.00
N ILE A 77 -22.73 5.09 14.69
CA ILE A 77 -21.43 5.05 15.36
C ILE A 77 -21.61 4.61 16.82
N PRO A 78 -20.88 3.59 17.31
CA PRO A 78 -20.89 3.20 18.71
C PRO A 78 -20.46 4.34 19.63
N ALA A 79 -21.10 4.45 20.79
CA ALA A 79 -20.81 5.49 21.80
C ALA A 79 -19.35 5.50 22.24
N GLU A 80 -18.67 4.35 22.19
CA GLU A 80 -17.27 4.17 22.59
C GLU A 80 -16.28 4.88 21.66
N LEU A 81 -16.69 5.25 20.45
CA LEU A 81 -15.89 6.04 19.52
C LEU A 81 -16.09 7.55 19.68
N PHE A 82 -17.08 7.98 20.46
CA PHE A 82 -17.36 9.40 20.64
C PHE A 82 -16.31 10.06 21.54
N PRO A 83 -15.92 11.32 21.25
CA PRO A 83 -15.10 12.10 22.17
C PRO A 83 -15.79 12.31 23.53
N ASN A 84 -14.98 12.45 24.59
CA ASN A 84 -15.45 12.51 25.98
C ASN A 84 -16.40 13.69 26.30
N ASP A 85 -16.44 14.72 25.46
CA ASP A 85 -17.32 15.88 25.63
C ASP A 85 -18.74 15.65 25.07
N PHE A 86 -19.00 14.51 24.44
CA PHE A 86 -20.34 14.15 23.97
C PHE A 86 -21.14 13.42 25.05
N PHE A 87 -22.39 13.84 25.25
CA PHE A 87 -23.33 13.16 26.15
C PHE A 87 -23.94 11.92 25.48
N VAL A 88 -23.19 10.82 25.47
CA VAL A 88 -23.63 9.53 24.92
C VAL A 88 -23.62 8.43 25.98
N TYR A 89 -24.56 7.49 25.87
CA TYR A 89 -24.62 6.30 26.71
C TYR A 89 -23.84 5.14 26.10
N ALA A 90 -22.92 4.55 26.87
CA ALA A 90 -22.18 3.34 26.49
C ALA A 90 -23.13 2.20 26.08
N GLY A 91 -22.71 1.40 25.08
CA GLY A 91 -23.49 0.32 24.49
C GLY A 91 -24.59 0.77 23.51
N LYS A 92 -24.77 2.08 23.29
CA LYS A 92 -25.66 2.62 22.25
C LYS A 92 -24.88 3.04 21.00
N SER A 93 -25.59 3.27 19.91
CA SER A 93 -25.04 3.85 18.69
C SER A 93 -25.89 5.03 18.24
N TYR A 94 -25.23 6.06 17.70
CA TYR A 94 -25.87 7.30 17.29
C TYR A 94 -25.52 7.60 15.83
N PRO A 95 -26.47 8.11 15.03
CA PRO A 95 -26.22 8.45 13.63
C PRO A 95 -25.20 9.59 13.55
N LYS A 96 -24.16 9.40 12.73
CA LYS A 96 -23.16 10.42 12.39
C LYS A 96 -22.79 10.34 10.93
N MET A 97 -22.41 11.48 10.37
CA MET A 97 -21.83 11.53 9.04
C MET A 97 -20.42 10.94 9.07
N VAL A 98 -20.16 10.00 8.18
CA VAL A 98 -18.86 9.39 7.95
C VAL A 98 -18.42 9.73 6.54
N ILE A 99 -17.21 10.25 6.43
CA ILE A 99 -16.59 10.63 5.17
C ILE A 99 -15.57 9.56 4.81
N TYR A 100 -15.75 8.94 3.65
CA TYR A 100 -14.84 7.97 3.05
C TYR A 100 -14.01 8.67 2.00
N PHE A 101 -12.70 8.71 2.22
CA PHE A 101 -11.75 9.24 1.25
C PHE A 101 -11.22 8.10 0.41
N HIS A 102 -11.42 8.19 -0.90
CA HIS A 102 -10.97 7.22 -1.90
C HIS A 102 -9.75 7.80 -2.61
N ILE A 103 -8.65 7.06 -2.62
CA ILE A 103 -7.43 7.41 -3.34
C ILE A 103 -7.13 6.29 -4.33
N PRO A 104 -7.23 6.54 -5.64
CA PRO A 104 -6.84 5.56 -6.65
C PRO A 104 -5.35 5.21 -6.54
N VAL A 105 -5.03 3.94 -6.75
CA VAL A 105 -3.70 3.35 -6.63
C VAL A 105 -3.30 2.75 -7.97
N GLU A 106 -2.10 3.12 -8.45
CA GLU A 106 -1.41 2.47 -9.56
C GLU A 106 -0.20 1.68 -9.05
N GLY A 107 0.21 0.67 -9.81
CA GLY A 107 1.32 -0.22 -9.45
C GLY A 107 0.91 -1.35 -8.51
N GLU A 108 1.86 -1.87 -7.74
CA GLU A 108 1.64 -3.06 -6.92
C GLU A 108 0.97 -2.71 -5.58
N LEU A 109 -0.34 -2.98 -5.46
CA LEU A 109 -1.12 -2.70 -4.25
C LEU A 109 -0.62 -3.44 -3.01
N LYS A 110 0.02 -4.60 -3.16
CA LYS A 110 0.58 -5.34 -2.02
C LYS A 110 1.63 -4.52 -1.27
N LEU A 111 2.29 -3.56 -1.93
CA LEU A 111 3.26 -2.67 -1.27
C LEU A 111 2.64 -1.87 -0.13
N LEU A 112 1.35 -1.54 -0.18
CA LEU A 112 0.62 -0.87 0.92
C LEU A 112 0.56 -1.70 2.21
N THR A 113 0.91 -2.98 2.17
CA THR A 113 0.90 -3.87 3.34
C THR A 113 2.28 -4.10 3.93
N TYR A 114 3.35 -3.69 3.25
CA TYR A 114 4.72 -3.88 3.71
C TYR A 114 5.30 -2.63 4.36
N THR A 115 6.22 -2.84 5.29
CA THR A 115 6.88 -1.79 6.04
C THR A 115 8.23 -1.48 5.40
N PRO A 116 8.48 -0.25 4.91
CA PRO A 116 9.82 0.12 4.45
C PRO A 116 10.82 0.13 5.63
N SER A 117 12.09 -0.07 5.32
CA SER A 117 13.20 0.03 6.28
C SER A 117 13.30 1.43 6.90
N THR A 118 13.07 2.46 6.10
CA THR A 118 12.92 3.85 6.57
C THR A 118 11.44 4.15 6.72
N ARG A 119 10.96 4.35 7.95
CA ARG A 119 9.53 4.45 8.23
C ARG A 119 9.17 5.53 9.24
N LEU A 120 7.94 6.02 9.11
CA LEU A 120 7.26 6.72 10.18
C LEU A 120 6.77 5.72 11.22
N LEU A 121 6.76 6.12 12.50
CA LEU A 121 6.08 5.36 13.57
C LEU A 121 4.57 5.62 13.52
N TRP A 122 3.97 5.31 12.38
CA TRP A 122 2.56 5.53 12.10
C TRP A 122 2.02 4.41 11.22
N THR A 123 0.86 3.91 11.59
CA THR A 123 0.03 3.02 10.77
C THR A 123 -1.41 3.35 11.09
N GLU A 124 -2.29 3.10 10.13
CA GLU A 124 -3.71 3.33 10.28
C GLU A 124 -4.48 2.19 9.63
N GLU A 125 -5.66 1.90 10.19
CA GLU A 125 -6.57 0.94 9.59
C GLU A 125 -7.27 1.59 8.38
N MET A 126 -7.03 1.02 7.21
CA MET A 126 -7.59 1.46 5.94
C MET A 126 -8.24 0.27 5.23
N PHE A 127 -8.95 0.53 4.16
CA PHE A 127 -9.57 -0.49 3.32
C PHE A 127 -8.98 -0.41 1.92
N ILE A 128 -8.79 -1.56 1.30
CA ILE A 128 -8.53 -1.65 -0.13
C ILE A 128 -9.80 -2.17 -0.79
N ASP A 129 -10.28 -1.44 -1.80
CA ASP A 129 -11.29 -1.94 -2.74
C ASP A 129 -10.73 -1.84 -4.16
N LYS A 130 -10.63 -2.98 -4.84
CA LYS A 130 -10.05 -3.10 -6.19
C LYS A 130 -8.66 -2.45 -6.31
N SER A 131 -8.60 -1.21 -6.75
CA SER A 131 -7.40 -0.39 -6.97
C SER A 131 -7.48 0.94 -6.22
N GLU A 132 -8.24 1.01 -5.13
CA GLU A 132 -8.40 2.21 -4.32
C GLU A 132 -8.03 1.94 -2.87
N LEU A 133 -7.31 2.89 -2.28
CA LEU A 133 -7.08 2.98 -0.85
C LEU A 133 -8.16 3.87 -0.23
N ILE A 134 -8.87 3.34 0.76
CA ILE A 134 -10.00 4.00 1.38
C ILE A 134 -9.75 4.16 2.87
N PHE A 135 -9.86 5.38 3.39
CA PHE A 135 -9.89 5.61 4.82
C PHE A 135 -11.07 6.49 5.21
N ARG A 136 -11.57 6.29 6.43
CA ARG A 136 -12.81 6.92 6.90
C ARG A 136 -12.56 7.91 8.02
N ARG A 137 -13.34 8.99 8.06
CA ARG A 137 -13.37 9.99 9.13
C ARG A 137 -14.79 10.20 9.61
N ILE A 138 -14.98 10.19 10.92
CA ILE A 138 -16.29 10.41 11.54
C ILE A 138 -16.42 11.89 11.87
N GLN A 139 -17.45 12.54 11.35
CA GLN A 139 -17.74 13.93 11.66
C GLN A 139 -18.45 14.04 13.01
N PHE A 140 -17.67 14.24 14.08
CA PHE A 140 -18.25 14.43 15.41
C PHE A 140 -18.82 15.84 15.60
N ARG A 141 -18.12 16.86 15.10
CA ARG A 141 -18.45 18.29 15.18
C ARG A 141 -18.76 18.85 13.79
N ASP A 142 -19.35 20.04 13.75
CA ASP A 142 -19.72 20.72 12.48
C ASP A 142 -18.53 21.38 11.76
N SER A 143 -17.33 21.41 12.37
CA SER A 143 -16.14 22.00 11.75
C SER A 143 -15.56 21.09 10.67
N ILE A 144 -15.73 21.50 9.42
CA ILE A 144 -15.11 20.84 8.27
C ILE A 144 -13.57 21.02 8.29
N GLU A 145 -13.08 22.06 8.95
CA GLU A 145 -11.65 22.38 9.07
C GLU A 145 -10.89 21.33 9.88
N GLU A 146 -11.52 20.70 10.88
CA GLU A 146 -10.91 19.58 11.61
C GLU A 146 -10.73 18.36 10.71
N ILE A 147 -11.75 18.02 9.93
CA ILE A 147 -11.70 16.89 8.99
C ILE A 147 -10.64 17.13 7.91
N ASN A 148 -10.60 18.33 7.34
CA ASN A 148 -9.64 18.67 6.28
C ASN A 148 -8.19 18.59 6.80
N ARG A 149 -7.92 19.12 8.00
CA ARG A 149 -6.58 19.04 8.61
C ARG A 149 -6.16 17.59 8.88
N ASP A 150 -7.07 16.76 9.34
CA ASP A 150 -6.79 15.35 9.59
C ASP A 150 -6.56 14.57 8.30
N TYR A 151 -7.36 14.84 7.26
CA TYR A 151 -7.14 14.33 5.90
C TYR A 151 -5.76 14.72 5.37
N GLU A 152 -5.39 16.00 5.43
CA GLU A 152 -4.09 16.50 4.98
C GLU A 152 -2.94 15.83 5.73
N SER A 153 -3.05 15.69 7.06
CA SER A 153 -2.05 15.00 7.88
C SER A 153 -1.89 13.53 7.48
N THR A 154 -2.99 12.83 7.20
CA THR A 154 -2.93 11.43 6.74
C THR A 154 -2.32 11.34 5.33
N VAL A 155 -2.69 12.24 4.42
CA VAL A 155 -2.11 12.29 3.06
C VAL A 155 -0.61 12.55 3.09
N GLU A 156 -0.13 13.45 3.94
CA GLU A 156 1.30 13.74 4.09
C GLU A 156 2.08 12.51 4.58
N LYS A 157 1.54 11.77 5.55
CA LYS A 157 2.13 10.52 6.03
C LYS A 157 2.13 9.45 4.96
N LEU A 158 1.03 9.30 4.21
CA LEU A 158 0.94 8.39 3.08
C LEU A 158 2.00 8.72 2.02
N ARG A 159 2.17 9.99 1.64
CA ARG A 159 3.18 10.43 0.67
C ARG A 159 4.60 10.10 1.11
N THR A 160 4.89 10.34 2.39
CA THR A 160 6.21 10.07 2.96
C THR A 160 6.53 8.58 2.92
N MET A 161 5.57 7.75 3.35
CA MET A 161 5.74 6.29 3.36
C MET A 161 5.78 5.69 1.95
N GLU A 162 4.97 6.20 1.03
CA GLU A 162 5.02 5.87 -0.40
C GLU A 162 6.40 6.16 -0.98
N ALA A 163 6.97 7.33 -0.69
CA ALA A 163 8.30 7.70 -1.16
C ALA A 163 9.38 6.74 -0.67
N HIS A 164 9.36 6.34 0.61
CA HIS A 164 10.33 5.39 1.16
C HIS A 164 10.21 4.00 0.53
N ILE A 165 8.97 3.50 0.35
CA ILE A 165 8.73 2.21 -0.33
C ILE A 165 9.27 2.27 -1.76
N ASN A 166 8.95 3.34 -2.48
CA ASN A 166 9.37 3.48 -3.87
C ASN A 166 10.89 3.62 -3.99
N GLU A 167 11.55 4.27 -3.05
CA GLU A 167 13.02 4.33 -3.02
C GLU A 167 13.62 2.92 -2.90
N GLU A 168 13.12 2.09 -1.99
CA GLU A 168 13.57 0.71 -1.84
C GLU A 168 13.27 -0.17 -3.05
N VAL A 169 12.04 -0.08 -3.58
CA VAL A 169 11.63 -0.81 -4.79
C VAL A 169 12.47 -0.41 -5.99
N ASN A 170 12.72 0.89 -6.18
CA ASN A 170 13.55 1.38 -7.27
C ASN A 170 15.02 0.94 -7.10
N SER A 171 15.55 0.98 -5.89
CA SER A 171 16.88 0.47 -5.57
C SER A 171 16.99 -1.02 -5.93
N PHE A 172 16.01 -1.82 -5.50
CA PHE A 172 15.93 -3.23 -5.85
C PHE A 172 15.89 -3.46 -7.37
N ASN A 173 14.97 -2.80 -8.06
CA ASN A 173 14.80 -2.89 -9.52
C ASN A 173 16.08 -2.53 -10.28
N ASN A 174 16.83 -1.52 -9.81
CA ASN A 174 18.10 -1.13 -10.41
C ASN A 174 19.20 -2.19 -10.24
N THR A 175 19.14 -2.98 -9.16
CA THR A 175 20.09 -4.09 -8.93
C THR A 175 19.75 -5.37 -9.69
N LEU A 176 18.51 -5.55 -10.17
CA LEU A 176 18.06 -6.78 -10.83
C LEU A 176 18.95 -7.16 -12.02
N ARG A 177 19.26 -6.20 -12.90
CA ARG A 177 20.06 -6.48 -14.10
C ARG A 177 21.45 -7.01 -13.75
N THR A 178 22.10 -6.43 -12.74
CA THR A 178 23.41 -6.88 -12.27
C THR A 178 23.31 -8.27 -11.65
N LYS A 179 22.29 -8.52 -10.83
CA LYS A 179 22.08 -9.83 -10.20
C LYS A 179 21.82 -10.94 -11.21
N VAL A 180 21.01 -10.69 -12.24
CA VAL A 180 20.78 -11.70 -13.30
C VAL A 180 22.08 -12.04 -14.01
N LYS A 181 22.91 -11.03 -14.33
CA LYS A 181 24.23 -11.22 -14.95
C LYS A 181 25.25 -11.97 -14.09
N GLU A 182 25.13 -11.89 -12.76
CA GLU A 182 26.02 -12.61 -11.84
C GLU A 182 25.61 -14.08 -11.66
N ILE A 183 24.34 -14.40 -11.93
CA ILE A 183 23.78 -15.76 -11.78
C ILE A 183 23.86 -16.55 -13.09
N PHE A 184 23.61 -15.89 -14.23
CA PHE A 184 23.76 -16.44 -15.58
C PHE A 184 25.22 -16.58 -15.97
#